data_AF-A0A3N4K697-F1
#
_entry.id   AF-A0A3N4K697-F1
#
_cell.length_a   1.000
_cell.length_b   1.000
_cell.length_c   1.000
_cell.angle_alpha   90.00
_cell.angle_beta   90.00
_cell.angle_gamma   90.00
#
_symmetry.space_group_name_H-M   'P 1'
#
loop_
_entity.id
_entity.type
_entity.pdbx_description
1 polymer ?
#
loop_
_entity_poly.entity_id
_entity_poly.type
_entity_poly.pdbx_seq_one_letter_code
_entity_poly.pdbx_strand_id
1 'polypeptide(L)' 'KGKIEEAIEVARHLVLFYTPLHCEINFIAYFCGVAKQYTHANCGCDFPKTST' A
#
# COMPACT_ATOMS: atom_id res chain seq x y z
N LYS A 1 -25.01 -8.24 -2.88
CA LYS A 1 -23.79 -7.73 -3.56
C LYS A 1 -23.35 -6.47 -2.85
N GLY A 2 -22.05 -6.28 -2.59
CA GLY A 2 -21.56 -5.07 -1.91
C GLY A 2 -21.51 -3.88 -2.88
N LYS A 3 -21.68 -2.64 -2.39
CA LYS A 3 -21.58 -1.42 -3.21
C LYS A 3 -20.25 -1.29 -3.96
N ILE A 4 -19.16 -1.77 -3.33
CA ILE A 4 -17.81 -1.77 -3.93
C ILE A 4 -17.72 -2.78 -5.07
N GLU A 5 -18.27 -3.99 -4.87
CA GLU A 5 -18.27 -5.06 -5.86
C GLU A 5 -19.04 -4.62 -7.12
N GLU A 6 -20.20 -3.99 -6.94
CA GLU A 6 -21.00 -3.45 -8.06
C GLU A 6 -20.26 -2.34 -8.82
N ALA A 7 -19.61 -1.41 -8.11
CA ALA A 7 -18.83 -0.34 -8.75
C ALA A 7 -17.66 -0.87 -9.59
N ILE A 8 -16.97 -1.90 -9.10
CA ILE A 8 -15.86 -2.57 -9.81
C ILE A 8 -16.36 -3.22 -11.10
N GLU A 9 -17.50 -3.90 -11.04
CA GLU A 9 -18.09 -4.56 -12.21
C GLU A 9 -18.54 -3.57 -13.27
N VAL A 10 -19.23 -2.49 -12.85
CA VAL A 10 -19.65 -1.41 -13.75
C VAL A 10 -18.44 -0.77 -14.43
N ALA A 11 -17.35 -0.57 -13.67
CA ALA A 11 -16.12 0.02 -14.18
C ALA A 11 -15.24 -0.97 -14.97
N ARG A 12 -15.66 -2.25 -15.11
CA ARG A 12 -14.91 -3.33 -15.80
C ARG A 12 -13.44 -3.43 -15.38
N HIS A 13 -13.15 -3.19 -14.11
CA HIS A 13 -11.78 -3.26 -13.61
C HIS A 13 -11.32 -4.70 -13.47
N LEU A 14 -10.06 -4.96 -13.86
CA LEU A 14 -9.40 -6.23 -13.57
C LEU A 14 -9.00 -6.25 -12.09
N VAL A 15 -9.62 -7.15 -11.32
CA VAL A 15 -9.31 -7.32 -9.89
C VAL A 15 -8.34 -8.47 -9.71
N LEU A 16 -7.20 -8.19 -9.07
CA LEU A 16 -6.26 -9.20 -8.63
C LEU A 16 -6.53 -9.52 -7.16
N PHE A 17 -6.90 -10.77 -6.88
CA PHE A 17 -7.05 -11.26 -5.52
C PHE A 17 -5.70 -11.75 -5.00
N TYR A 18 -5.12 -11.02 -4.05
CA TYR A 18 -3.90 -11.43 -3.38
C TYR A 18 -4.25 -12.24 -2.12
N THR A 19 -3.56 -13.37 -1.93
CA THR A 19 -3.63 -14.11 -0.67
C THR A 19 -3.08 -13.25 0.47
N PRO A 20 -3.58 -13.42 1.72
CA PRO A 20 -3.31 -12.50 2.84
C PRO A 20 -1.84 -12.28 3.19
N LEU A 21 -0.93 -13.14 2.70
CA LEU A 21 0.48 -13.17 3.06
C LEU A 21 1.43 -12.66 1.96
N HIS A 22 0.92 -12.13 0.84
CA HIS A 22 1.79 -11.60 -0.23
C HIS A 22 1.91 -10.08 -0.22
N CYS A 23 2.12 -9.49 0.95
CA CYS A 23 2.48 -8.07 1.03
C CYS A 23 3.76 -7.78 0.20
N GLU A 24 4.66 -8.76 0.06
CA GLU A 24 5.87 -8.66 -0.77
C GLU A 24 5.59 -8.57 -2.28
N ILE A 25 4.46 -9.10 -2.76
CA ILE A 25 4.06 -9.06 -4.18
C ILE A 25 3.16 -7.84 -4.47
N ASN A 26 2.65 -7.18 -3.43
CA ASN A 26 1.84 -5.99 -3.60
C ASN A 26 2.74 -4.81 -4.00
N PHE A 27 2.69 -4.43 -5.28
CA PHE A 27 3.39 -3.27 -5.83
C PHE A 27 3.16 -1.99 -5.00
N ILE A 28 1.96 -1.83 -4.41
CA ILE A 28 1.63 -0.71 -3.54
C ILE A 28 2.50 -0.74 -2.27
N ALA A 29 2.69 -1.91 -1.66
CA ALA A 29 3.51 -2.05 -0.46
C ALA A 29 4.99 -1.78 -0.75
N TYR A 30 5.50 -2.30 -1.87
CA TYR A 30 6.84 -2.00 -2.36
C TYR A 30 7.04 -0.49 -2.56
N PHE A 31 6.15 0.16 -3.31
CA PHE A 31 6.23 1.59 -3.59
C PHE A 31 6.15 2.42 -2.30
N CYS A 32 5.25 2.06 -1.38
CA CYS A 32 5.17 2.71 -0.07
C CYS A 32 6.48 2.58 0.72
N GLY A 33 7.14 1.42 0.67
CA GLY A 33 8.44 1.21 1.30
C GLY A 33 9.52 2.14 0.74
N VAL A 34 9.63 2.23 -0.59
CA VAL A 34 10.58 3.13 -1.27
C VAL A 34 10.28 4.59 -0.95
N ALA A 35 9.02 5.01 -1.01
CA ALA A 35 8.61 6.38 -0.70
C ALA A 35 8.96 6.76 0.75
N LYS A 36 8.76 5.85 1.71
CA LYS A 36 9.16 6.06 3.11
C LYS A 36 10.67 6.23 3.25
N GLN A 37 11.48 5.37 2.61
CA GLN A 37 12.94 5.47 2.66
C GLN A 37 13.43 6.79 2.07
N TYR A 38 12.90 7.19 0.91
CA TYR A 38 13.23 8.46 0.27
C TYR A 38 12.88 9.65 1.17
N THR A 39 11.69 9.64 1.77
CA THR A 39 11.22 10.71 2.65
C THR A 39 12.08 10.79 3.91
N HIS A 40 12.45 9.66 4.50
CA HIS A 40 13.36 9.62 5.65
C HIS A 40 14.75 10.18 5.31
N ALA A 41 15.31 9.79 4.16
CA ALA A 41 16.64 10.24 3.74
C ALA A 41 16.72 11.72 3.33
N ASN A 42 15.64 12.28 2.77
CA ASN A 42 15.67 13.60 2.13
C ASN A 42 14.84 14.67 2.84
N CYS A 43 13.81 14.29 3.59
CA CYS A 43 12.86 15.24 4.19
C CYS A 43 12.98 15.35 5.72
N GLY A 44 13.95 14.65 6.34
CA GLY A 44 14.17 14.71 7.78
C GLY A 44 12.98 14.20 8.60
N CYS A 45 12.18 13.28 8.05
CA CYS A 45 11.13 12.60 8.79
C CYS A 45 11.73 11.56 9.74
N ASP A 46 12.46 12.03 10.74
CA ASP A 46 12.78 11.24 11.93
C ASP A 46 11.47 10.99 12.66
N PHE A 47 10.98 9.75 12.65
CA PHE A 47 9.96 9.35 13.63
C PHE A 47 10.54 9.64 15.02
N PRO A 48 9.81 10.30 15.94
CA PRO A 48 10.30 10.45 17.29
C PRO A 48 10.62 9.05 17.81
N LYS A 49 11.92 8.80 18.06
CA LYS A 49 12.33 7.59 18.75
C LYS A 49 11.68 7.68 20.11
N THR A 50 10.61 6.92 20.33
CA THR A 50 10.06 6.70 21.66
C THR A 50 11.18 6.02 22.44
N SER A 51 11.91 6.82 23.20
CA SER A 51 12.92 6.38 24.15
C SER A 51 12.24 5.47 25.16
N THR A 52 12.72 4.23 25.22
CA THR A 52 12.47 3.21 26.24
C THR A 52 12.73 3.74 27.64
#